data_AF-A0A2M7KG40-F1
#
_entry.id   AF-A0A2M7KG40-F1
#
_cell.length_a   1.000
_cell.length_b   1.000
_cell.length_c   1.000
_cell.angle_alpha   90.00
_cell.angle_beta   90.00
_cell.angle_gamma   90.00
#
_symmetry.space_group_name_H-M   'P 1'
#
loop_
_entity.id
_entity.type
_entity.pdbx_description
1 polymer ?
#
loop_
_entity_poly.entity_id
_entity_poly.type
_entity_poly.pdbx_seq_one_letter_code
_entity_poly.pdbx_strand_id
1 'polypeptide(L)'
;MERLKCPECGESAFATEPFCPACGATLKPQEQDDSQSQGPQVRFDTPVAHPLTGGLLEALRGELKEKERVLVSLQNQTGTLGFAATNRRVLVLRAGTLTGAYSRAACRELPYLSIAEVKHQSVGALGKLQFMVRTLGGKPEVGVRGRMGKIVPEDLPGMPGDRVLAVAEALRQLVAKAEAMQKPTP
;
A
#
# COMPACT_ATOMS: atom_id res chain seq x y z
N MET A 1 -26.73 23.88 -41.28
CA MET A 1 -26.70 23.75 -39.81
C MET A 1 -27.38 22.44 -39.46
N GLU A 2 -26.65 21.48 -38.92
CA GLU A 2 -27.18 20.17 -38.57
C GLU A 2 -27.91 20.26 -37.21
N ARG A 3 -29.10 19.65 -37.13
CA ARG A 3 -29.91 19.59 -35.90
C ARG A 3 -29.89 18.18 -35.36
N LEU A 4 -29.66 18.04 -34.06
CA LEU A 4 -29.72 16.76 -33.35
C LEU A 4 -31.03 16.67 -32.58
N LYS A 5 -31.63 15.48 -32.56
CA LYS A 5 -32.82 15.23 -31.75
C LYS A 5 -32.40 14.79 -30.35
N CYS A 6 -33.01 15.38 -29.34
CA CYS A 6 -32.81 14.99 -27.96
C CYS A 6 -33.30 13.55 -27.75
N PRO A 7 -32.49 12.64 -27.18
CA PRO A 7 -32.90 11.26 -26.94
C PRO A 7 -33.99 11.15 -25.87
N GLU A 8 -34.09 12.12 -24.96
CA GLU A 8 -35.05 12.09 -23.83
C GLU A 8 -36.44 12.61 -24.22
N CYS A 9 -36.52 13.76 -24.92
CA CYS A 9 -37.80 14.40 -25.23
C CYS A 9 -38.10 14.51 -26.73
N GLY A 10 -37.17 14.14 -27.61
CA GLY A 10 -37.36 14.21 -29.06
C GLY A 10 -37.24 15.62 -29.67
N GLU A 11 -37.08 16.66 -28.85
CA GLU A 11 -36.97 18.05 -29.31
C GLU A 11 -35.70 18.27 -30.14
N SER A 12 -35.78 19.14 -31.15
CA SER A 12 -34.65 19.40 -32.06
C SER A 12 -33.79 20.54 -31.55
N ALA A 13 -32.52 20.27 -31.27
CA ALA A 13 -31.55 21.26 -30.81
C ALA A 13 -30.39 21.41 -31.80
N PHE A 14 -29.66 22.53 -31.70
CA PHE A 14 -28.49 22.76 -32.54
C PHE A 14 -27.30 21.95 -32.02
N ALA A 15 -26.51 21.35 -32.91
CA ALA A 15 -25.37 20.52 -32.54
C ALA A 15 -24.23 21.27 -31.80
N THR A 16 -24.32 22.59 -31.67
CA THR A 16 -23.42 23.43 -30.88
C THR A 16 -23.80 23.52 -29.41
N GLU A 17 -25.03 23.18 -29.04
CA GLU A 17 -25.51 23.28 -27.66
C GLU A 17 -25.25 21.97 -26.90
N PRO A 18 -24.64 22.03 -25.70
CA PRO A 18 -24.33 20.84 -24.92
C PRO A 18 -25.57 20.21 -24.26
N PHE A 19 -26.63 21.00 -24.07
CA PHE A 19 -27.86 20.59 -23.37
C PHE A 19 -29.10 20.88 -24.19
N CYS A 20 -30.13 20.06 -24.02
CA CYS A 20 -31.43 20.25 -24.64
C CYS A 20 -32.14 21.46 -24.01
N PRO A 21 -32.63 22.44 -24.80
CA PRO A 21 -33.30 23.62 -24.26
C PRO A 21 -34.67 23.31 -23.63
N ALA A 22 -35.29 22.18 -23.98
CA ALA A 22 -36.60 21.80 -23.47
C ALA A 22 -36.51 21.06 -22.12
N CYS A 23 -35.63 20.06 -22.01
CA CYS A 23 -35.55 19.20 -20.82
C CYS A 23 -34.22 19.24 -20.06
N GLY A 24 -33.20 19.91 -20.60
CA GLY A 24 -31.86 19.98 -19.99
C GLY A 24 -30.99 18.74 -20.20
N ALA A 25 -31.46 17.71 -20.91
CA ALA A 25 -30.66 16.50 -21.17
C ALA A 25 -29.41 16.79 -22.00
N THR A 26 -28.31 16.07 -21.72
CA THR A 26 -27.03 16.27 -22.42
C THR A 26 -27.11 15.71 -23.85
N LEU A 27 -26.81 16.52 -24.86
CA LEU A 27 -26.99 16.16 -26.28
C LEU A 27 -25.77 15.51 -26.94
N LYS A 28 -24.57 15.74 -26.39
CA LYS A 28 -23.34 15.08 -26.85
C LYS A 28 -22.78 14.20 -25.74
N PRO A 29 -22.53 12.90 -25.99
CA PRO A 29 -21.70 12.12 -25.08
C PRO A 29 -20.34 12.80 -25.04
N GLN A 30 -19.99 13.31 -23.86
CA GLN A 30 -18.71 13.96 -23.63
C GLN A 30 -17.63 12.90 -23.94
N GLU A 31 -16.88 13.09 -25.02
CA GLU A 31 -15.71 12.28 -25.31
C GLU A 31 -14.78 12.45 -24.10
N GLN A 32 -14.78 11.45 -23.22
CA GLN A 32 -13.90 11.42 -22.06
C GLN A 32 -12.49 11.29 -22.59
N ASP A 33 -11.76 12.40 -22.51
CA ASP A 33 -10.32 12.46 -22.73
C ASP A 33 -9.64 11.63 -21.63
N ASP A 34 -9.50 10.33 -21.89
CA ASP A 34 -8.85 9.30 -21.05
C ASP A 34 -7.31 9.49 -21.01
N SER A 35 -6.84 10.73 -20.97
CA SER A 35 -5.43 11.08 -20.78
C SER A 35 -5.06 11.19 -19.28
N GLN A 36 -5.78 10.50 -18.40
CA GLN A 36 -5.31 10.25 -17.04
C GLN A 36 -4.19 9.20 -17.11
N SER A 37 -2.95 9.68 -17.07
CA SER A 37 -1.78 8.86 -16.71
C SER A 37 -2.09 8.12 -15.42
N GLN A 38 -2.56 6.87 -15.54
CA GLN A 38 -2.84 6.01 -14.41
C GLN A 38 -1.49 5.68 -13.77
N GLY A 39 -1.14 6.47 -12.75
CA GLY A 39 -0.11 6.06 -11.80
C GLY A 39 -0.39 4.65 -11.30
N PRO A 40 0.64 3.90 -10.86
CA PRO A 40 0.52 2.49 -10.52
C PRO A 40 -0.68 2.26 -9.59
N GLN A 41 -1.72 1.59 -10.12
CA GLN A 41 -2.91 1.28 -9.34
C GLN A 41 -2.57 0.22 -8.30
N VAL A 42 -2.69 0.60 -7.02
CA VAL A 42 -2.55 -0.34 -5.90
C VAL A 42 -3.81 -1.18 -5.81
N ARG A 43 -3.77 -2.42 -6.34
CA ARG A 43 -4.84 -3.41 -6.13
C ARG A 43 -4.59 -4.15 -4.81
N PHE A 44 -5.63 -4.23 -3.98
CA PHE A 44 -5.63 -5.01 -2.74
C PHE A 44 -6.39 -6.31 -2.98
N ASP A 45 -5.66 -7.43 -3.04
CA ASP A 45 -6.26 -8.74 -3.38
C ASP A 45 -6.89 -9.45 -2.15
N THR A 46 -6.87 -8.86 -0.96
CA THR A 46 -7.30 -9.54 0.28
C THR A 46 -8.18 -8.66 1.18
N PRO A 47 -9.30 -9.17 1.73
CA PRO A 47 -10.27 -8.39 2.51
C PRO A 47 -9.77 -7.89 3.88
N VAL A 48 -8.53 -8.23 4.26
CA VAL A 48 -7.90 -7.80 5.52
C VAL A 48 -7.22 -6.42 5.38
N ALA A 49 -7.28 -5.80 4.19
CA ALA A 49 -6.71 -4.49 3.95
C ALA A 49 -7.50 -3.39 4.67
N HIS A 50 -6.91 -2.78 5.70
CA HIS A 50 -7.24 -1.37 5.94
C HIS A 50 -6.41 -0.57 4.94
N PRO A 51 -7.06 0.17 4.01
CA PRO A 51 -6.31 0.93 3.03
C PRO A 51 -5.49 1.98 3.77
N LEU A 52 -4.21 2.07 3.41
CA LEU A 52 -3.40 3.21 3.82
C LEU A 52 -4.07 4.49 3.30
N THR A 53 -4.05 5.55 4.10
CA THR A 53 -4.63 6.84 3.73
C THR A 53 -3.58 7.95 3.75
N GLY A 54 -3.88 9.07 3.09
CA GLY A 54 -3.06 10.29 3.10
C GLY A 54 -1.60 10.05 2.71
N GLY A 55 -0.68 10.65 3.46
CA GLY A 55 0.75 10.62 3.17
C GLY A 55 1.37 9.21 3.17
N LEU A 56 0.82 8.24 3.92
CA LEU A 56 1.31 6.86 3.88
C LEU A 56 1.00 6.18 2.54
N LEU A 57 -0.17 6.45 1.95
CA LEU A 57 -0.54 5.91 0.65
C LEU A 57 0.32 6.52 -0.47
N GLU A 58 0.60 7.83 -0.40
CA GLU A 58 1.50 8.50 -1.33
C GLU A 58 2.92 7.94 -1.24
N ALA A 59 3.41 7.72 -0.03
CA ALA A 59 4.70 7.08 0.21
C ALA A 59 4.76 5.68 -0.38
N LEU A 60 3.73 4.86 -0.11
CA LEU A 60 3.63 3.53 -0.68
C LEU A 60 3.70 3.57 -2.21
N ARG A 61 2.94 4.46 -2.85
CA ARG A 61 2.93 4.59 -4.33
C ARG A 61 4.31 4.93 -4.90
N GLY A 62 5.10 5.75 -4.21
CA GLY A 62 6.47 6.07 -4.61
C GLY A 62 7.47 4.92 -4.47
N GLU A 63 7.15 3.92 -3.64
CA GLU A 63 8.05 2.83 -3.25
C GLU A 63 7.70 1.48 -3.91
N LEU A 64 6.53 1.37 -4.53
CA LEU A 64 6.11 0.17 -5.26
C LEU A 64 6.85 0.05 -6.60
N LYS A 65 7.48 -1.11 -6.82
CA LYS A 65 8.14 -1.43 -8.09
C LYS A 65 7.14 -1.92 -9.13
N GLU A 66 7.55 -1.93 -10.40
CA GLU A 66 6.74 -2.53 -11.47
C GLU A 66 6.33 -3.97 -11.12
N LYS A 67 5.04 -4.27 -11.33
CA LYS A 67 4.42 -5.58 -11.04
C LYS A 67 4.43 -5.98 -9.55
N GLU A 68 4.77 -5.06 -8.65
CA GLU A 68 4.63 -5.26 -7.22
C GLU A 68 3.16 -5.03 -6.82
N ARG A 69 2.57 -5.98 -6.10
CA ARG A 69 1.17 -5.93 -5.66
C ARG A 69 1.10 -5.95 -4.15
N VAL A 70 0.22 -5.13 -3.58
CA VAL A 70 -0.01 -5.11 -2.13
C VAL A 70 -0.99 -6.22 -1.76
N LEU A 71 -0.57 -7.08 -0.86
CA LEU A 71 -1.34 -8.23 -0.39
C LEU A 71 -2.05 -7.89 0.92
N VAL A 72 -1.34 -7.25 1.85
CA VAL A 72 -1.88 -6.87 3.16
C VAL A 72 -1.36 -5.49 3.52
N SER A 73 -2.21 -4.62 4.06
CA SER A 73 -1.80 -3.34 4.64
C SER A 73 -2.56 -3.06 5.93
N LEU A 74 -1.89 -2.40 6.84
CA LEU A 74 -2.48 -1.90 8.07
C LEU A 74 -1.82 -0.57 8.44
N GLN A 75 -2.63 0.39 8.86
CA GLN A 75 -2.16 1.62 9.48
C GLN A 75 -2.68 1.70 10.91
N ASN A 76 -1.94 2.41 11.75
CA ASN A 76 -2.36 2.75 13.10
C ASN A 76 -3.52 3.76 13.06
N GLN A 77 -4.19 3.95 14.21
CA GLN A 77 -5.34 4.85 14.31
C GLN A 77 -5.01 6.31 14.00
N THR A 78 -3.76 6.73 14.23
CA THR A 78 -3.32 8.12 13.99
C THR A 78 -2.90 8.37 12.54
N GLY A 79 -2.81 7.33 11.69
CA GLY A 79 -2.31 7.44 10.33
C GLY A 79 -0.84 7.86 10.22
N THR A 80 -0.07 7.75 11.31
CA THR A 80 1.35 8.13 11.34
C THR A 80 2.30 6.96 11.10
N LEU A 81 1.81 5.74 11.30
CA LEU A 81 2.59 4.52 11.14
C LEU A 81 1.73 3.47 10.44
N GLY A 82 2.30 2.81 9.47
CA GLY A 82 1.66 1.69 8.81
C GLY A 82 2.67 0.75 8.21
N PHE A 83 2.18 -0.31 7.60
CA PHE A 83 2.98 -1.15 6.74
C PHE A 83 2.15 -1.67 5.57
N ALA A 84 2.85 -2.08 4.52
CA ALA A 84 2.30 -2.80 3.38
C ALA A 84 3.15 -4.03 3.08
N ALA A 85 2.57 -5.22 3.17
CA ALA A 85 3.15 -6.46 2.68
C ALA A 85 2.80 -6.64 1.21
N THR A 86 3.83 -6.74 0.36
CA THR A 86 3.69 -6.94 -1.08
C THR A 86 3.98 -8.38 -1.47
N ASN A 87 3.85 -8.74 -2.73
CA ASN A 87 4.33 -10.03 -3.23
C ASN A 87 5.86 -10.22 -3.16
N ARG A 88 6.64 -9.21 -2.72
CA ARG A 88 8.11 -9.26 -2.67
C ARG A 88 8.71 -8.96 -1.30
N ARG A 89 8.11 -8.07 -0.52
CA ARG A 89 8.69 -7.53 0.72
C ARG A 89 7.63 -6.91 1.61
N VAL A 90 8.01 -6.58 2.84
CA VAL A 90 7.22 -5.72 3.72
C VAL A 90 7.81 -4.31 3.68
N LEU A 91 6.97 -3.30 3.49
CA LEU A 91 7.31 -1.89 3.55
C LEU A 91 6.74 -1.32 4.85
N VAL A 92 7.60 -0.85 5.75
CA VAL A 92 7.21 -0.12 6.96
C VAL A 92 7.22 1.37 6.66
N LEU A 93 6.08 2.04 6.85
CA LEU A 93 5.84 3.41 6.44
C LEU A 93 5.62 4.29 7.67
N ARG A 94 6.33 5.41 7.75
CA ARG A 94 6.23 6.39 8.84
C ARG A 94 5.94 7.76 8.24
N ALA A 95 4.78 8.33 8.55
CA ALA A 95 4.49 9.71 8.16
C ALA A 95 5.50 10.64 8.84
N GLY A 96 6.12 11.54 8.07
CA GLY A 96 6.97 12.59 8.65
C GLY A 96 6.13 13.52 9.51
N THR A 97 6.70 14.02 10.61
CA THR A 97 6.12 15.14 11.34
C THR A 97 6.32 16.40 10.49
N LEU A 98 5.22 17.14 10.23
CA LEU A 98 5.10 18.31 9.36
C LEU A 98 6.03 19.51 9.66
N THR A 99 6.97 19.37 10.60
CA THR A 99 7.94 20.41 10.97
C THR A 99 9.10 20.44 9.98
N GLY A 100 8.87 20.99 8.78
CA GLY A 100 9.90 21.22 7.76
C GLY A 100 9.41 20.94 6.33
N ALA A 101 9.79 21.78 5.38
CA ALA A 101 9.27 21.88 4.01
C ALA A 101 9.44 20.64 3.09
N TYR A 102 9.90 19.50 3.63
CA TYR A 102 10.06 18.24 2.90
C TYR A 102 9.65 17.05 3.78
N SER A 103 8.42 17.04 4.27
CA SER A 103 7.86 15.92 5.04
C SER A 103 7.50 14.74 4.11
N ARG A 104 8.50 14.12 3.47
CA ARG A 104 8.31 12.81 2.86
C ARG A 104 8.21 11.77 3.97
N ALA A 105 7.19 10.93 3.91
CA ALA A 105 7.10 9.78 4.78
C ALA A 105 8.36 8.91 4.60
N ALA A 106 8.90 8.40 5.70
CA ALA A 106 10.01 7.47 5.67
C ALA A 106 9.48 6.07 5.34
N CYS A 107 10.12 5.41 4.37
CA CYS A 107 9.86 4.00 4.04
C CYS A 107 11.07 3.17 4.44
N ARG A 108 10.83 2.05 5.13
CA ARG A 108 11.83 1.04 5.42
C ARG A 108 11.41 -0.29 4.80
N GLU A 109 12.30 -0.84 3.98
CA GLU A 109 12.06 -2.11 3.31
C GLU A 109 12.57 -3.29 4.16
N LEU A 110 11.74 -4.32 4.28
CA LEU A 110 12.05 -5.58 4.96
C LEU A 110 11.81 -6.74 3.99
N PRO A 111 12.86 -7.29 3.35
CA PRO A 111 12.73 -8.52 2.57
C PRO A 111 12.18 -9.65 3.43
N TYR A 112 11.30 -10.50 2.89
CA TYR A 112 10.70 -11.59 3.67
C TYR A 112 11.72 -12.48 4.38
N LEU A 113 12.83 -12.76 3.70
CA LEU A 113 13.92 -13.60 4.21
C LEU A 113 14.71 -12.95 5.36
N SER A 114 14.60 -11.63 5.50
CA SER A 114 15.17 -10.93 6.64
C SER A 114 14.27 -11.02 7.87
N ILE A 115 12.99 -11.41 7.74
CA ILE A 115 12.05 -11.48 8.85
C ILE A 115 12.18 -12.87 9.49
N ALA A 116 12.79 -12.94 10.67
CA ALA A 116 12.93 -14.18 11.45
C ALA A 116 11.61 -14.61 12.10
N GLU A 117 10.80 -13.64 12.55
CA GLU A 117 9.58 -13.91 13.29
C GLU A 117 8.62 -12.73 13.20
N VAL A 118 7.31 -13.00 13.23
CA VAL A 118 6.24 -12.00 13.33
C VAL A 118 5.45 -12.24 14.60
N LYS A 119 5.59 -11.32 15.56
CA LYS A 119 4.88 -11.32 16.84
C LYS A 119 3.74 -10.32 16.81
N HIS A 120 2.68 -10.62 17.56
CA HIS A 120 1.59 -9.69 17.81
C HIS A 120 1.24 -9.68 19.29
N GLN A 121 0.68 -8.57 19.74
CA GLN A 121 0.10 -8.43 21.08
C GLN A 121 -1.13 -7.53 20.97
N SER A 122 -2.28 -7.98 21.44
CA SER A 122 -3.50 -7.18 21.49
C SER A 122 -3.78 -6.78 22.94
N VAL A 123 -4.05 -5.49 23.18
CA VAL A 123 -4.37 -4.91 24.49
C VAL A 123 -5.58 -3.99 24.32
N GLY A 124 -6.77 -4.53 24.58
CA GLY A 124 -8.03 -3.81 24.36
C GLY A 124 -8.27 -3.51 22.87
N ALA A 125 -8.61 -2.25 22.55
CA ALA A 125 -8.86 -1.81 21.17
C ALA A 125 -7.58 -1.60 20.35
N LEU A 126 -6.42 -1.61 20.99
CA LEU A 126 -5.13 -1.40 20.35
C LEU A 126 -4.33 -2.71 20.33
N GLY A 127 -3.41 -2.81 19.38
CA GLY A 127 -2.44 -3.88 19.30
C GLY A 127 -1.08 -3.38 18.86
N LYS A 128 -0.11 -4.26 19.00
CA LYS A 128 1.28 -4.09 18.61
C LYS A 128 1.64 -5.23 17.67
N LEU A 129 2.21 -4.90 16.52
CA LEU A 129 2.83 -5.84 15.61
C LEU A 129 4.35 -5.68 15.71
N GLN A 130 5.10 -6.76 15.80
CA GLN A 130 6.56 -6.71 15.92
C GLN A 130 7.20 -7.67 14.92
N PHE A 131 8.12 -7.17 14.11
CA PHE A 131 8.97 -7.98 13.23
C PHE A 131 10.32 -8.21 13.89
N MET A 132 10.74 -9.46 14.01
CA MET A 132 12.11 -9.79 14.43
C MET A 132 12.97 -9.86 13.16
N VAL A 133 13.77 -8.84 12.88
CA VAL A 133 14.50 -8.72 11.61
C VAL A 133 15.95 -9.13 11.78
N ARG A 134 16.41 -10.10 10.99
CA ARG A 134 17.82 -10.48 10.83
C ARG A 134 18.53 -9.37 10.09
N THR A 135 19.43 -8.69 10.79
CA THR A 135 20.38 -7.79 10.15
C THR A 135 21.54 -8.61 9.60
N LEU A 136 21.86 -8.43 8.32
CA LEU A 136 23.14 -8.91 7.80
C LEU A 136 24.22 -8.15 8.58
N GLY A 137 25.04 -8.89 9.34
CA GLY A 137 26.24 -8.31 9.93
C GLY A 137 27.02 -7.60 8.81
N GLY A 138 27.50 -6.39 9.08
CA GLY A 138 28.30 -5.64 8.11
C GLY A 138 29.42 -6.50 7.54
N LYS A 139 29.88 -6.18 6.31
CA LYS A 139 30.98 -6.89 5.65
C LYS A 139 32.09 -7.15 6.67
N PRO A 140 32.59 -8.39 6.81
CA PRO A 140 33.68 -8.66 7.72
C PRO A 140 34.86 -7.77 7.34
N GLU A 141 35.25 -6.85 8.23
CA GLU A 141 36.48 -6.09 8.08
C GLU A 141 37.64 -7.08 8.23
N VAL A 142 38.65 -6.98 7.34
CA VAL A 142 39.80 -7.88 7.36
C VAL A 142 40.47 -7.80 8.73
N GLY A 143 40.54 -8.94 9.44
CA GLY A 143 41.10 -9.03 10.79
C GLY A 143 40.08 -8.94 11.94
N VAL A 144 38.81 -8.63 11.65
CA VAL A 144 37.72 -8.65 12.65
C VAL A 144 36.88 -9.91 12.44
N ARG A 145 36.70 -10.72 13.49
CA ARG A 145 35.80 -11.89 13.44
C ARG A 145 34.41 -11.42 12.96
N GLY A 146 33.91 -12.06 11.90
CA GLY A 146 32.60 -11.74 11.33
C GLY A 146 31.53 -11.71 12.43
N ARG A 147 30.89 -10.56 12.61
CA ARG A 147 29.82 -10.42 13.61
C ARG A 147 28.63 -11.25 13.13
N MET A 148 28.20 -12.22 13.94
CA MET A 148 26.93 -12.92 13.69
C MET A 148 25.80 -11.89 13.53
N GLY A 149 24.94 -12.11 12.53
CA GLY A 149 23.80 -11.24 12.27
C GLY A 149 22.98 -11.06 13.55
N LYS A 150 22.70 -9.81 13.92
CA LYS A 150 21.86 -9.50 15.08
C LYS A 150 20.40 -9.54 14.67
N ILE A 151 19.55 -10.08 15.54
CA ILE A 151 18.10 -9.96 15.37
C ILE A 151 17.68 -8.66 16.06
N VAL A 152 17.09 -7.75 15.29
CA VAL A 152 16.63 -6.44 15.77
C VAL A 152 15.10 -6.41 15.70
N PRO A 153 14.39 -6.10 16.80
CA PRO A 153 12.95 -5.91 16.76
C PRO A 153 12.59 -4.61 16.03
N GLU A 154 11.62 -4.69 15.11
CA GLU A 154 10.94 -3.54 14.51
C GLU A 154 9.50 -3.52 15.02
N ASP A 155 9.19 -2.52 15.83
CA ASP A 155 7.92 -2.39 16.54
C ASP A 155 6.94 -1.46 15.82
N LEU A 156 5.70 -1.92 15.68
CA LEU A 156 4.58 -1.18 15.14
C LEU A 156 3.43 -1.08 16.17
N PRO A 157 3.46 -0.07 17.06
CA PRO A 157 2.43 0.13 18.07
C PRO A 157 1.16 0.80 17.50
N GLY A 158 0.06 0.73 18.27
CA GLY A 158 -1.16 1.48 17.99
C GLY A 158 -1.99 0.94 16.82
N MET A 159 -1.80 -0.32 16.46
CA MET A 159 -2.54 -0.99 15.40
C MET A 159 -3.97 -1.34 15.88
N PRO A 160 -4.97 -1.43 14.97
CA PRO A 160 -6.31 -1.87 15.33
C PRO A 160 -6.31 -3.29 15.93
N GLY A 161 -6.61 -3.41 17.22
CA GLY A 161 -6.44 -4.63 18.02
C GLY A 161 -7.21 -5.85 17.50
N ASP A 162 -8.39 -5.60 16.93
CA ASP A 162 -9.29 -6.57 16.28
C ASP A 162 -8.68 -7.20 15.02
N ARG A 163 -7.70 -6.53 14.39
CA ARG A 163 -7.11 -6.97 13.11
C ARG A 163 -5.69 -7.49 13.22
N VAL A 164 -4.95 -7.13 14.27
CA VAL A 164 -3.52 -7.44 14.38
C VAL A 164 -3.26 -8.96 14.28
N LEU A 165 -4.13 -9.80 14.86
CA LEU A 165 -3.98 -11.25 14.80
C LEU A 165 -4.06 -11.78 13.36
N ALA A 166 -5.15 -11.50 12.64
CA ALA A 166 -5.36 -11.95 11.27
C ALA A 166 -4.25 -11.44 10.33
N VAL A 167 -3.82 -10.19 10.54
CA VAL A 167 -2.72 -9.59 9.80
C VAL A 167 -1.38 -10.28 10.09
N ALA A 168 -1.09 -10.58 11.35
CA ALA A 168 0.12 -11.29 11.74
C ALA A 168 0.17 -12.70 11.14
N GLU A 169 -0.97 -13.40 11.11
CA GLU A 169 -1.07 -14.73 10.48
C GLU A 169 -0.83 -14.67 8.98
N ALA A 170 -1.44 -13.72 8.26
CA ALA A 170 -1.20 -13.52 6.84
C ALA A 170 0.27 -13.22 6.56
N LEU A 171 0.91 -12.37 7.36
CA LEU A 171 2.35 -12.09 7.26
C LEU A 171 3.21 -13.33 7.48
N ARG A 172 2.90 -14.17 8.48
CA ARG A 172 3.62 -15.44 8.71
C ARG A 172 3.51 -16.38 7.52
N GLN A 173 2.33 -16.47 6.90
CA GLN A 173 2.14 -17.27 5.69
C GLN A 173 2.96 -16.75 4.51
N LEU A 174 3.04 -15.43 4.34
CA LEU A 174 3.87 -14.80 3.30
C LEU A 174 5.36 -15.05 3.52
N VAL A 175 5.84 -14.93 4.77
CA VAL A 175 7.23 -15.25 5.15
C VAL A 175 7.53 -16.73 4.86
N ALA A 176 6.69 -17.64 5.33
CA ALA A 176 6.87 -19.08 5.10
C ALA A 176 6.85 -19.45 3.61
N LYS A 177 5.97 -18.83 2.81
CA LYS A 177 5.94 -19.01 1.36
C LYS A 177 7.22 -18.54 0.69
N ALA A 178 7.75 -17.39 1.10
CA ALA A 178 9.01 -16.87 0.57
C ALA A 178 10.21 -17.78 0.92
N GLU A 179 10.25 -18.33 2.13
CA GLU A 179 11.27 -19.31 2.53
C GLU A 179 11.18 -20.62 1.73
N ALA A 180 9.95 -21.11 1.48
CA ALA A 180 9.74 -22.31 0.68
C ALA A 180 10.23 -22.15 -0.77
N MET A 181 10.04 -20.97 -1.38
CA MET A 181 10.52 -20.67 -2.73
C MET A 181 12.05 -20.60 -2.86
N GLN A 182 12.79 -20.48 -1.75
CA GLN A 182 14.25 -20.44 -1.77
C GLN A 182 14.92 -21.81 -1.66
N LYS A 183 14.22 -22.81 -1.13
CA LYS A 183 14.82 -24.14 -1.00
C LYS A 183 14.95 -24.74 -2.41
N PRO A 184 16.17 -25.02 -2.88
CA PRO A 184 16.35 -25.67 -4.17
C PRO A 184 15.63 -27.01 -4.13
N THR A 185 14.74 -27.25 -5.10
CA THR A 185 14.12 -28.57 -5.28
C THR A 185 15.24 -29.58 -5.52
N PRO A 186 15.32 -30.66 -4.71
CA PRO A 186 16.39 -31.65 -4.81
C PRO A 186 16.37 -32.43 -6.13
#